data_AF-A0A7Y2NHK7-F1
#
_entry.id   AF-A0A7Y2NHK7-F1
#
_cell.length_a   1.000
_cell.length_b   1.000
_cell.length_c   1.000
_cell.angle_alpha   90.00
_cell.angle_beta   90.00
_cell.angle_gamma   90.00
#
_symmetry.space_group_name_H-M   'P 1'
#
loop_
_entity.id
_entity.type
_entity.pdbx_description
1 polymer ?
#
loop_
_entity_poly.entity_id
_entity_poly.type
_entity_poly.pdbx_seq_one_letter_code
_entity_poly.pdbx_strand_id
1 'polypeptide(L)'
;MLAGCANTGQYRDTDVPIASIAAFDAGRYAGIWYEVARFPVPFQSGCTDVTAEYTPRADGQLGVRNTCLKEGRVSQIAGSAWLTGPGRLSVRFDTVPFISAPYWVLWVDQDYRTAVVGVPSGRAGWILNRAPEIPQDRLNAALQVLDFNGYDISRITMTPQAAR
;
A
#
# COMPACT_ATOMS: atom_id res chain seq x y z
N MET A 1 -11.09 7.03 35.58
CA MET A 1 -10.05 6.46 34.71
C MET A 1 -10.76 5.91 33.49
N LEU A 2 -10.68 6.60 32.36
CA LEU A 2 -11.28 6.15 31.10
C LEU A 2 -10.40 5.04 30.53
N ALA A 3 -10.95 3.83 30.45
CA ALA A 3 -10.31 2.70 29.81
C ALA A 3 -10.23 2.98 28.31
N GLY A 4 -9.02 3.24 27.81
CA GLY A 4 -8.74 3.30 26.39
C GLY A 4 -8.93 1.91 25.80
N CYS A 5 -10.00 1.72 25.02
CA CYS A 5 -10.11 0.58 24.14
C CYS A 5 -9.02 0.71 23.07
N ALA A 6 -7.86 0.09 23.30
CA ALA A 6 -6.86 -0.08 22.27
C ALA A 6 -7.52 -0.86 21.11
N ASN A 7 -7.79 -0.16 20.01
CA ASN A 7 -8.42 -0.75 18.84
C ASN A 7 -7.37 -1.63 18.13
N THR A 8 -7.29 -2.89 18.54
CA THR A 8 -6.20 -3.82 18.19
C THR A 8 -6.09 -4.15 16.70
N GLY A 9 -6.98 -3.65 15.84
CA GLY A 9 -6.96 -3.82 14.38
C GLY A 9 -6.90 -2.54 13.55
N GLN A 10 -6.72 -1.37 14.17
CA GLN A 10 -6.71 -0.08 13.49
C GLN A 10 -5.40 0.65 13.78
N TYR A 11 -4.71 1.11 12.73
CA TYR A 11 -3.42 1.79 12.79
C TYR A 11 -3.52 3.30 12.62
N ARG A 12 -4.75 3.82 12.49
CA ARG A 12 -5.00 5.20 12.12
C ARG A 12 -6.07 5.80 13.02
N ASP A 13 -5.84 7.01 13.49
CA ASP A 13 -6.89 7.86 14.06
C ASP A 13 -7.87 8.25 12.95
N THR A 14 -9.11 7.77 13.03
CA THR A 14 -10.12 8.05 12.02
C THR A 14 -10.76 9.43 12.11
N ASP A 15 -10.52 10.17 13.19
CA ASP A 15 -11.01 11.54 13.37
C ASP A 15 -10.10 12.55 12.64
N VAL A 16 -8.84 12.19 12.40
CA VAL A 16 -7.96 12.92 11.49
C VAL A 16 -8.53 12.79 10.05
N PRO A 17 -8.48 13.81 9.19
CA PRO A 17 -8.82 13.65 7.78
C PRO A 17 -7.82 12.78 7.02
N ILE A 18 -8.28 12.09 5.97
CA ILE A 18 -7.40 11.36 5.03
C ILE A 18 -7.55 11.94 3.63
N ALA A 19 -6.42 12.23 2.99
CA ALA A 19 -6.35 12.79 1.65
C ALA A 19 -5.68 11.81 0.68
N SER A 20 -6.20 11.74 -0.54
CA SER A 20 -5.57 11.06 -1.67
C SER A 20 -4.97 12.10 -2.63
N ILE A 21 -3.95 11.71 -3.39
CA ILE A 21 -3.30 12.60 -4.34
C ILE A 21 -4.28 13.05 -5.44
N ALA A 22 -4.36 14.37 -5.66
CA ALA A 22 -5.26 14.95 -6.65
C ALA A 22 -4.78 14.72 -8.10
N ALA A 23 -3.47 14.81 -8.35
CA ALA A 23 -2.88 14.63 -9.67
C ALA A 23 -2.30 13.22 -9.82
N PHE A 24 -3.17 12.21 -9.84
CA PHE A 24 -2.78 10.82 -10.04
C PHE A 24 -2.77 10.43 -11.51
N ASP A 25 -1.65 9.88 -11.98
CA ASP A 25 -1.50 9.31 -13.32
C ASP A 25 -1.29 7.79 -13.22
N ALA A 26 -2.33 7.02 -13.59
CA ALA A 26 -2.30 5.57 -13.55
C ALA A 26 -1.27 4.95 -14.52
N GLY A 27 -0.98 5.61 -15.64
CA GLY A 27 0.00 5.16 -16.62
C GLY A 27 1.42 5.27 -16.06
N ARG A 28 1.74 6.37 -15.37
CA ARG A 28 3.01 6.53 -14.66
C ARG A 28 3.12 5.64 -13.42
N TYR A 29 1.99 5.27 -12.83
CA TYR A 29 1.93 4.35 -11.67
C TYR A 29 2.12 2.88 -12.06
N ALA A 30 1.85 2.52 -13.32
CA ALA A 30 2.02 1.16 -13.82
C ALA A 30 3.47 0.63 -13.68
N GLY A 31 3.62 -0.68 -13.76
CA GLY A 31 4.88 -1.40 -13.54
C GLY A 31 5.00 -1.96 -12.12
N ILE A 32 6.22 -2.40 -11.79
CA ILE A 32 6.53 -3.06 -10.52
C ILE A 32 6.81 -2.02 -9.42
N TRP A 33 6.30 -2.33 -8.23
CA TRP A 33 6.61 -1.68 -6.97
C TRP A 33 7.04 -2.71 -5.95
N TYR A 34 8.06 -2.38 -5.17
CA TYR A 34 8.52 -3.13 -4.02
C TYR A 34 7.85 -2.55 -2.77
N GLU A 35 7.25 -3.41 -1.96
CA GLU A 35 6.75 -3.00 -0.66
C GLU A 35 7.94 -2.90 0.30
N VAL A 36 8.27 -1.69 0.72
CA VAL A 36 9.42 -1.44 1.62
C VAL A 36 8.99 -1.40 3.08
N ALA A 37 7.75 -0.98 3.34
CA ALA A 37 7.17 -1.00 4.68
C ALA A 37 5.66 -1.19 4.61
N ARG A 38 5.09 -1.76 5.67
CA ARG A 38 3.65 -1.97 5.82
C ARG A 38 3.22 -1.89 7.27
N PHE A 39 1.95 -1.63 7.47
CA PHE A 39 1.29 -2.01 8.71
C PHE A 39 0.99 -3.51 8.71
N PRO A 40 1.25 -4.25 9.80
CA PRO A 40 1.03 -5.69 9.85
C PRO A 40 -0.41 -6.07 9.49
N VAL A 41 -0.57 -6.91 8.46
CA VAL A 41 -1.87 -7.42 8.03
C VAL A 41 -1.81 -8.95 7.98
N PRO A 42 -2.84 -9.67 8.46
CA PRO A 42 -2.81 -11.13 8.56
C PRO A 42 -2.51 -11.83 7.23
N PHE A 43 -3.00 -11.30 6.12
CA PHE A 43 -2.83 -11.89 4.79
C PHE A 43 -1.39 -11.78 4.23
N GLN A 44 -0.53 -10.93 4.81
CA GLN A 44 0.89 -10.84 4.44
C GLN A 44 1.82 -11.39 5.53
N SER A 45 1.27 -12.08 6.54
CA SER A 45 2.09 -12.68 7.60
C SER A 45 3.08 -13.70 7.02
N GLY A 46 4.36 -13.51 7.35
CA GLY A 46 5.48 -14.33 6.86
C GLY A 46 5.94 -14.05 5.42
N CYS A 47 5.39 -13.03 4.74
CA CYS A 47 5.85 -12.64 3.40
C CYS A 47 7.11 -11.75 3.46
N THR A 48 8.12 -12.10 2.69
CA THR A 48 9.26 -11.24 2.31
C THR A 48 9.25 -10.99 0.80
N ASP A 49 10.14 -10.12 0.32
CA ASP A 49 10.35 -9.87 -1.12
C ASP A 49 9.05 -9.51 -1.84
N VAL A 50 8.22 -8.72 -1.16
CA VAL A 50 6.87 -8.42 -1.61
C VAL A 50 6.95 -7.41 -2.74
N THR A 51 6.29 -7.72 -3.85
CA THR A 51 6.07 -6.80 -4.95
C THR A 51 4.58 -6.69 -5.28
N ALA A 52 4.20 -5.52 -5.79
CA ALA A 52 2.92 -5.26 -6.41
C ALA A 52 3.18 -4.74 -7.83
N GLU A 53 2.62 -5.42 -8.83
CA GLU A 53 2.73 -5.04 -10.22
C GLU A 53 1.38 -4.57 -10.75
N TYR A 54 1.39 -3.38 -11.35
CA TYR A 54 0.22 -2.78 -11.96
C TYR A 54 0.36 -2.78 -13.47
N THR A 55 -0.57 -3.40 -14.19
CA THR A 55 -0.54 -3.49 -15.66
C THR A 55 -1.72 -2.74 -16.25
N PRO A 56 -1.53 -1.76 -17.17
CA PRO A 56 -2.63 -1.12 -17.86
C PRO A 56 -3.45 -2.14 -18.65
N ARG A 57 -4.77 -2.04 -18.57
CA ARG A 57 -5.71 -2.89 -19.31
C ARG A 57 -6.47 -2.07 -20.36
N ALA A 58 -6.92 -2.75 -21.41
CA ALA A 58 -7.70 -2.13 -22.50
C ALA A 58 -9.05 -1.55 -22.05
N ASP A 59 -9.60 -2.06 -20.94
CA ASP A 59 -10.84 -1.57 -20.32
C ASP A 59 -10.64 -0.34 -19.43
N GLY A 60 -9.42 0.25 -19.40
CA GLY A 60 -9.08 1.41 -18.59
C GLY A 60 -8.80 1.09 -17.12
N GLN A 61 -8.86 -0.18 -16.70
CA GLN A 61 -8.47 -0.61 -15.36
C GLN A 61 -6.98 -0.93 -15.27
N LEU A 62 -6.51 -1.19 -14.05
CA LEU A 62 -5.20 -1.78 -13.80
C LEU A 62 -5.38 -3.26 -13.44
N GLY A 63 -4.64 -4.14 -14.09
CA GLY A 63 -4.36 -5.47 -13.55
C GLY A 63 -3.46 -5.31 -12.33
N VAL A 64 -3.67 -6.13 -11.30
CA VAL A 64 -2.86 -6.14 -10.08
C VAL A 64 -2.31 -7.54 -9.88
N ARG A 65 -1.00 -7.66 -9.69
CA ARG A 65 -0.36 -8.91 -9.28
C ARG A 65 0.52 -8.64 -8.07
N ASN A 66 0.18 -9.24 -6.94
CA ASN A 66 1.04 -9.22 -5.77
C ASN A 66 1.81 -10.54 -5.69
N THR A 67 3.10 -10.46 -5.42
CA THR A 67 3.98 -11.61 -5.24
C THR A 67 4.74 -11.46 -3.93
N CYS A 68 4.96 -12.55 -3.20
CA CYS A 68 5.87 -12.58 -2.06
C CYS A 68 6.59 -13.94 -1.98
N LEU A 69 7.69 -13.99 -1.24
CA LEU A 69 8.27 -15.22 -0.74
C LEU A 69 7.71 -15.53 0.66
N LYS A 70 7.16 -16.71 0.84
CA LYS A 70 6.65 -17.21 2.12
C LYS A 70 7.20 -18.61 2.35
N GLU A 71 7.96 -18.79 3.43
CA GLU A 71 8.60 -20.08 3.77
C GLU A 71 9.45 -20.64 2.60
N GLY A 72 10.16 -19.77 1.89
CA GLY A 72 10.99 -20.13 0.73
C GLY A 72 10.21 -20.45 -0.55
N ARG A 73 8.87 -20.30 -0.55
CA ARG A 73 8.02 -20.54 -1.72
C ARG A 73 7.43 -19.24 -2.23
N VAL A 74 7.31 -19.13 -3.56
CA VAL A 74 6.62 -18.01 -4.19
C VAL A 74 5.12 -18.15 -3.92
N SER A 75 4.51 -17.11 -3.35
CA SER A 75 3.07 -16.92 -3.23
C SER A 75 2.67 -15.75 -4.12
N GLN A 76 1.55 -15.87 -4.83
CA GLN A 76 1.01 -14.78 -5.64
C GLN A 76 -0.51 -14.70 -5.57
N ILE A 77 -1.03 -13.51 -5.83
CA ILE A 77 -2.45 -13.26 -6.02
C ILE A 77 -2.65 -12.22 -7.14
N ALA A 78 -3.60 -12.49 -8.02
CA ALA A 78 -3.95 -11.64 -9.16
C ALA A 78 -5.33 -11.01 -8.96
N GLY A 79 -5.53 -9.86 -9.59
CA GLY A 79 -6.76 -9.10 -9.50
C GLY A 79 -6.80 -7.90 -10.44
N SER A 80 -7.70 -6.99 -10.12
CA SER A 80 -7.95 -5.74 -10.86
C SER A 80 -8.17 -4.58 -9.91
N ALA A 81 -7.86 -3.38 -10.39
CA ALA A 81 -8.12 -2.14 -9.70
C ALA A 81 -8.71 -1.10 -10.66
N TRP A 82 -9.67 -0.33 -10.19
CA TRP A 82 -10.28 0.76 -10.94
C TRP A 82 -10.35 2.04 -10.10
N LEU A 83 -10.28 3.18 -10.77
CA LEU A 83 -10.38 4.49 -10.13
C LEU A 83 -11.80 4.75 -9.64
N THR A 84 -11.91 5.23 -8.40
CA THR A 84 -13.15 5.72 -7.78
C THR A 84 -13.09 7.21 -7.48
N GLY A 85 -11.95 7.85 -7.77
CA GLY A 85 -11.68 9.28 -7.65
C GLY A 85 -10.18 9.57 -7.80
N PRO A 86 -9.76 10.84 -7.73
CA PRO A 86 -8.34 11.21 -7.81
C PRO A 86 -7.49 10.48 -6.75
N GLY A 87 -6.55 9.65 -7.20
CA GLY A 87 -5.68 8.86 -6.32
C GLY A 87 -6.42 7.78 -5.51
N ARG A 88 -7.70 7.50 -5.80
CA ARG A 88 -8.52 6.50 -5.08
C ARG A 88 -8.83 5.36 -6.02
N LEU A 89 -8.48 4.16 -5.58
CA LEU A 89 -8.77 2.93 -6.30
C LEU A 89 -9.63 2.01 -5.43
N SER A 90 -10.40 1.16 -6.09
CA SER A 90 -10.95 -0.05 -5.50
C SER A 90 -10.26 -1.26 -6.11
N VAL A 91 -9.75 -2.15 -5.27
CA VAL A 91 -8.98 -3.34 -5.67
C VAL A 91 -9.81 -4.59 -5.38
N ARG A 92 -9.86 -5.52 -6.33
CA ARG A 92 -10.50 -6.82 -6.18
C ARG A 92 -9.55 -7.91 -6.63
N PHE A 93 -9.37 -8.95 -5.81
CA PHE A 93 -8.58 -10.12 -6.17
C PHE A 93 -9.47 -11.26 -6.66
N ASP A 94 -8.99 -12.00 -7.65
CA ASP A 94 -9.79 -12.99 -8.37
C ASP A 94 -10.21 -14.16 -7.48
N THR A 95 -9.39 -14.49 -6.49
CA THR A 95 -9.64 -15.57 -5.52
C THR A 95 -10.48 -15.14 -4.32
N VAL A 96 -10.85 -13.86 -4.22
CA VAL A 96 -11.66 -13.31 -3.11
C VAL A 96 -12.98 -12.78 -3.71
N PRO A 97 -13.99 -13.65 -3.88
CA PRO A 97 -15.20 -13.29 -4.61
C PRO A 97 -16.03 -12.24 -3.86
N PHE A 98 -16.69 -11.36 -4.62
CA PHE A 98 -17.63 -10.34 -4.15
C PHE A 98 -17.08 -9.26 -3.19
N ILE A 99 -15.77 -9.23 -2.94
CA ILE A 99 -15.16 -8.24 -2.06
C ILE A 99 -14.19 -7.38 -2.86
N SER A 100 -14.33 -6.06 -2.71
CA SER A 100 -13.31 -5.10 -3.14
C SER A 100 -12.88 -4.25 -1.94
N ALA A 101 -11.63 -3.81 -1.93
CA ALA A 101 -11.05 -3.04 -0.86
C ALA A 101 -10.55 -1.68 -1.37
N PRO A 102 -10.71 -0.60 -0.60
CA PRO A 102 -10.18 0.70 -0.98
C PRO A 102 -8.64 0.68 -0.92
N TYR A 103 -8.02 1.29 -1.92
CA TYR A 103 -6.58 1.49 -2.05
C TYR A 103 -6.38 2.95 -2.45
N TRP A 104 -5.95 3.79 -1.51
CA TRP A 104 -5.81 5.22 -1.75
C TRP A 104 -4.33 5.56 -1.81
N VAL A 105 -3.88 6.11 -2.93
CA VAL A 105 -2.56 6.69 -3.06
C VAL A 105 -2.61 8.04 -2.36
N LEU A 106 -2.03 8.12 -1.17
CA LEU A 106 -2.00 9.32 -0.34
C LEU A 106 -0.98 10.31 -0.91
N TRP A 107 0.14 9.79 -1.41
CA TRP A 107 1.22 10.56 -2.00
C TRP A 107 2.02 9.68 -2.96
N VAL A 108 2.60 10.30 -3.97
CA VAL A 108 3.66 9.74 -4.81
C VAL A 108 4.64 10.86 -5.14
N ASP A 109 5.94 10.59 -5.17
CA ASP A 109 6.92 11.61 -5.55
C ASP A 109 6.82 11.97 -7.04
N GLN A 110 7.40 13.11 -7.43
CA GLN A 110 7.27 13.68 -8.77
C GLN A 110 7.64 12.70 -9.90
N ASP A 111 8.60 11.81 -9.63
CA ASP A 111 9.16 10.86 -10.58
C ASP A 111 8.51 9.47 -10.48
N TYR A 112 7.50 9.28 -9.62
CA TYR A 112 6.82 7.98 -9.42
C TYR A 112 7.77 6.86 -8.97
N ARG A 113 8.75 7.22 -8.14
CA ARG A 113 9.75 6.34 -7.53
C ARG A 113 9.31 5.83 -6.16
N THR A 114 8.56 6.62 -5.39
CA THR A 114 8.04 6.23 -4.07
C THR A 114 6.58 6.62 -3.94
N ALA A 115 5.76 5.71 -3.43
CA ALA A 115 4.34 5.94 -3.18
C ALA A 115 3.95 5.55 -1.76
N VAL A 116 3.01 6.29 -1.19
CA VAL A 116 2.38 6.00 0.09
C VAL A 116 0.93 5.67 -0.16
N VAL A 117 0.51 4.52 0.37
CA VAL A 117 -0.81 3.96 0.15
C VAL A 117 -1.49 3.75 1.50
N GLY A 118 -2.75 4.14 1.59
CA GLY A 118 -3.59 3.94 2.76
C GLY A 118 -4.94 3.32 2.43
N VAL A 119 -5.57 2.80 3.46
CA VAL A 119 -6.96 2.34 3.49
C VAL A 119 -7.70 3.26 4.47
N PRO A 120 -8.78 3.96 4.08
CA PRO A 120 -9.45 4.96 4.94
C PRO A 120 -9.85 4.46 6.33
N SER A 121 -10.18 3.17 6.45
CA SER A 121 -10.51 2.52 7.71
C SER A 121 -9.32 2.43 8.68
N GLY A 122 -8.09 2.68 8.23
CA GLY A 122 -6.88 2.57 9.04
C GLY A 122 -6.38 1.14 9.26
N ARG A 123 -7.01 0.14 8.62
CA ARG A 123 -6.68 -1.28 8.85
C ARG A 123 -5.43 -1.76 8.11
N ALA A 124 -4.96 -0.98 7.13
CA ALA A 124 -3.74 -1.25 6.38
C ALA A 124 -3.17 0.03 5.78
N GLY A 125 -1.91 -0.05 5.37
CA GLY A 125 -1.17 1.00 4.69
C GLY A 125 0.23 0.50 4.33
N TRP A 126 0.82 1.08 3.30
CA TRP A 126 2.07 0.63 2.69
C TRP A 126 2.91 1.79 2.22
N ILE A 127 4.23 1.61 2.29
CA ILE A 127 5.21 2.41 1.54
C ILE A 127 5.74 1.52 0.43
N LEU A 128 5.63 2.02 -0.80
CA LEU A 128 6.06 1.35 -2.02
C LEU A 128 7.22 2.12 -2.65
N ASN A 129 8.17 1.41 -3.25
CA ASN A 129 9.32 2.00 -3.94
C ASN A 129 9.61 1.26 -5.24
N ARG A 130 10.15 1.94 -6.26
CA ARG A 130 10.52 1.32 -7.55
C ARG A 130 11.74 0.41 -7.47
N ALA A 131 12.53 0.51 -6.39
CA ALA A 131 13.65 -0.37 -6.10
C ALA A 131 13.42 -1.09 -4.75
N PRO A 132 14.10 -2.23 -4.51
CA PRO A 132 14.01 -2.93 -3.22
C PRO A 132 14.47 -2.05 -2.05
N GLU A 133 15.50 -1.23 -2.29
CA GLU A 133 16.07 -0.33 -1.30
C GLU A 133 15.53 1.10 -1.46
N ILE A 134 15.19 1.72 -0.33
CA ILE A 134 14.70 3.10 -0.27
C ILE A 134 15.73 3.99 0.45
N PRO A 135 16.13 5.13 -0.16
CA PRO A 135 16.91 6.16 0.52
C PRO A 135 16.20 6.71 1.76
N GLN A 136 16.98 6.99 2.81
CA GLN A 136 16.45 7.35 4.12
C GLN A 136 15.58 8.62 4.10
N ASP A 137 15.95 9.61 3.28
CA ASP A 137 15.20 10.86 3.09
C ASP A 137 13.80 10.60 2.50
N ARG A 138 13.71 9.74 1.47
CA ARG A 138 12.42 9.33 0.86
C ARG A 138 11.59 8.49 1.81
N LEU A 139 12.21 7.62 2.61
CA LEU A 139 11.52 6.85 3.65
C LEU A 139 10.93 7.79 4.72
N ASN A 140 11.71 8.75 5.19
CA ASN A 140 11.25 9.73 6.18
C ASN A 140 10.08 10.57 5.64
N ALA A 141 10.16 11.04 4.39
CA ALA A 141 9.05 11.76 3.75
C ALA A 141 7.78 10.89 3.65
N ALA A 142 7.93 9.63 3.26
CA ALA A 142 6.81 8.69 3.18
C ALA A 142 6.16 8.43 4.55
N LEU A 143 6.97 8.31 5.61
CA LEU A 143 6.47 8.17 6.99
C LEU A 143 5.72 9.42 7.46
N GLN A 144 6.22 10.62 7.15
CA GLN A 144 5.53 11.87 7.46
C GLN A 144 4.17 11.98 6.77
N VAL A 145 4.02 11.46 5.55
CA VAL A 145 2.71 11.41 4.87
C VAL A 145 1.75 10.49 5.62
N LEU A 146 2.20 9.32 6.08
CA LEU A 146 1.36 8.41 6.86
C LEU A 146 0.90 9.08 8.17
N ASP A 147 1.84 9.66 8.92
CA ASP A 147 1.58 10.38 10.17
C ASP A 147 0.59 11.54 9.97
N PHE A 148 0.80 12.36 8.94
CA PHE A 148 -0.12 13.44 8.56
C PHE A 148 -1.55 12.96 8.29
N ASN A 149 -1.70 11.74 7.75
CA ASN A 149 -3.00 11.13 7.50
C ASN A 149 -3.56 10.36 8.71
N GLY A 150 -2.95 10.52 9.89
CA GLY A 150 -3.41 9.97 11.17
C GLY A 150 -2.90 8.56 11.47
N TYR A 151 -1.97 8.01 10.70
CA TYR A 151 -1.41 6.68 10.98
C TYR A 151 -0.36 6.72 12.09
N ASP A 152 -0.42 5.78 13.02
CA ASP A 152 0.58 5.56 14.05
C ASP A 152 1.82 4.87 13.48
N ILE A 153 2.77 5.67 12.98
CA ILE A 153 3.99 5.17 12.35
C ILE A 153 4.87 4.32 13.27
N SER A 154 4.69 4.35 14.60
CA SER A 154 5.42 3.47 15.51
C SER A 154 5.07 1.99 15.32
N ARG A 155 3.93 1.71 14.67
CA ARG A 155 3.42 0.36 14.39
C ARG A 155 3.75 -0.13 12.99
N ILE A 156 4.42 0.68 12.16
CA ILE A 156 4.85 0.25 10.83
C ILE A 156 6.03 -0.72 10.95
N THR A 157 6.09 -1.68 10.03
CA THR A 157 7.18 -2.67 9.96
C THR A 157 7.85 -2.60 8.60
N MET A 158 9.17 -2.66 8.58
CA MET A 158 9.92 -2.81 7.33
C MET A 158 9.68 -4.20 6.74
N THR A 159 9.43 -4.25 5.44
CA THR A 159 9.29 -5.52 4.71
C THR A 159 10.69 -5.94 4.24
N PRO A 160 11.18 -7.14 4.61
CA PRO A 160 12.47 -7.61 4.11
C PRO A 160 12.46 -7.75 2.59
N GLN A 161 13.49 -7.21 1.96
CA GLN A 161 13.74 -7.30 0.52
C GLN A 161 15.18 -7.76 0.34
N ALA A 162 15.42 -8.77 -0.50
CA ALA A 162 16.77 -9.14 -0.88
C ALA A 162 17.40 -8.01 -1.70
N ALA A 163 18.61 -7.59 -1.31
CA ALA A 163 19.44 -6.75 -2.17
C ALA A 163 19.70 -7.50 -3.48
N ARG A 164 19.44 -6.86 -4.61
CA ARG A 164 19.65 -7.42 -5.95
C ARG A 164 20.79 -6.70 -6.65
#